data_AF-A0A846E656-F1
#
_entry.id   AF-A0A846E656-F1
#
_cell.length_a   1.000
_cell.length_b   1.000
_cell.length_c   1.000
_cell.angle_alpha   90.00
_cell.angle_beta   90.00
_cell.angle_gamma   90.00
#
_symmetry.space_group_name_H-M   'P 1'
#
loop_
_entity.id
_entity.type
_entity.pdbx_description
1 polymer ?
#
loop_
_entity_poly.entity_id
_entity_poly.type
_entity_poly.pdbx_seq_one_letter_code
_entity_poly.pdbx_strand_id
1 'polypeptide(L)'
;MGQSEQLRQDILSQITQYYSAAFPPRKFIPGETPVPVSGRVFDQEDLIHLVDSSLDFWLTTGRYAEKFESEFAQYLGLRHALLCNSGSSANLLALSALTSPDLGERRLQS
;
A
#
# COMPACT_ATOMS: atom_id res chain seq x y z
N MET A 1 5.01 -6.38 -28.90
CA MET A 1 4.67 -5.42 -27.83
C MET A 1 4.47 -4.05 -28.44
N GLY A 2 3.52 -3.24 -27.93
CA GLY A 2 3.38 -1.86 -28.38
C GLY A 2 4.52 -0.99 -27.87
N GLN A 3 4.81 0.14 -28.53
CA GLN A 3 5.87 1.07 -28.11
C GLN A 3 5.71 1.54 -26.66
N SER A 4 4.47 1.80 -26.23
CA SER A 4 4.15 2.21 -24.85
C SER A 4 4.56 1.14 -23.82
N GLU A 5 4.33 -0.14 -24.13
CA GLU A 5 4.70 -1.24 -23.23
C GLU A 5 6.22 -1.37 -23.11
N GLN A 6 6.95 -1.22 -24.21
CA GLN A 6 8.41 -1.22 -24.17
C GLN A 6 8.94 -0.08 -23.30
N LEU A 7 8.42 1.14 -23.47
CA LEU A 7 8.81 2.30 -22.66
C LEU A 7 8.49 2.08 -21.18
N ARG A 8 7.34 1.48 -20.86
CA ARG A 8 6.98 1.11 -19.48
C ARG A 8 8.05 0.19 -18.89
N GLN A 9 8.42 -0.90 -19.57
CA GLN A 9 9.44 -1.84 -19.09
C GLN A 9 10.81 -1.16 -18.90
N ASP A 10 11.19 -0.29 -19.83
CA ASP A 10 12.44 0.47 -19.73
C ASP A 10 12.45 1.41 -18.51
N ILE A 11 11.33 2.10 -18.24
CA ILE A 11 11.16 2.94 -17.05
C ILE A 11 11.32 2.10 -15.78
N LEU A 12 10.62 0.97 -15.66
CA LEU A 12 10.68 0.14 -14.45
C LEU A 12 12.09 -0.42 -14.21
N SER A 13 12.82 -0.79 -15.27
CA SER A 13 14.23 -1.20 -15.18
C SER A 13 15.13 -0.06 -14.67
N GLN A 14 14.89 1.17 -15.11
CA GLN A 14 15.60 2.35 -14.60
C GLN A 14 15.30 2.63 -13.13
N ILE A 15 14.08 2.34 -12.65
CA ILE A 15 13.74 2.48 -11.22
C ILE A 15 14.56 1.52 -10.35
N THR A 16 14.81 0.29 -10.79
CA THR A 16 15.70 -0.64 -10.09
C THR A 16 17.12 -0.08 -9.92
N GLN A 17 17.66 0.51 -10.99
CA GLN A 17 18.97 1.17 -10.96
C GLN A 17 18.97 2.39 -10.05
N TYR A 18 17.90 3.20 -10.11
CA TYR A 18 17.70 4.34 -9.23
C TYR A 18 17.66 3.95 -7.76
N TYR A 19 16.92 2.90 -7.39
CA TYR A 19 16.84 2.43 -6.01
C TYR A 19 18.22 2.10 -5.45
N SER A 20 19.00 1.33 -6.22
CA SER A 20 20.36 0.92 -5.84
C SER A 20 21.30 2.11 -5.61
N ALA A 21 21.18 3.17 -6.42
CA ALA A 21 22.00 4.37 -6.30
C ALA A 21 21.53 5.33 -5.19
N ALA A 22 20.22 5.50 -5.03
CA ALA A 22 19.63 6.47 -4.09
C ALA A 22 19.52 5.92 -2.65
N PHE A 23 19.36 4.60 -2.50
CA PHE A 23 19.15 3.94 -1.21
C PHE A 23 20.18 2.83 -0.94
N PRO A 24 21.49 3.14 -0.96
CA PRO A 24 22.50 2.13 -0.68
C PRO A 24 22.41 1.64 0.78
N PRO A 25 22.82 0.39 1.07
CA PRO A 25 22.90 -0.13 2.43
C PRO A 25 23.75 0.78 3.32
N ARG A 26 23.23 1.14 4.50
CA ARG A 26 23.96 1.93 5.49
C ARG A 26 24.56 1.02 6.54
N LYS A 27 25.87 1.18 6.80
CA LYS A 27 26.55 0.45 7.88
C LYS A 27 26.14 1.04 9.24
N PHE A 28 25.79 0.18 10.19
CA PHE A 28 25.58 0.58 11.58
C PHE A 28 26.92 0.86 12.27
N ILE A 29 27.01 2.02 12.93
CA ILE A 29 28.15 2.45 13.74
C ILE A 29 27.68 2.64 15.19
N PRO A 30 28.14 1.81 16.15
CA PRO A 30 27.78 1.94 17.55
C PRO A 30 28.11 3.33 18.10
N GLY A 31 27.16 3.93 18.83
CA GLY A 31 27.32 5.27 19.42
C GLY A 31 27.07 6.44 18.45
N GLU A 32 26.95 6.19 17.14
CA GLU A 32 26.72 7.23 16.13
C GLU A 32 25.41 7.04 15.35
N THR A 33 25.12 5.80 14.91
CA THR A 33 23.94 5.53 14.09
C THR A 33 22.67 5.60 14.93
N PRO A 34 21.67 6.43 14.56
CA PRO A 34 20.41 6.48 15.27
C PRO A 34 19.67 5.14 15.22
N VAL A 35 19.06 4.76 16.35
CA VAL A 35 18.22 3.56 16.47
C VAL A 35 16.77 4.02 16.74
N PRO A 36 16.03 4.44 15.71
CA PRO A 36 14.64 4.84 15.89
C PRO A 36 13.78 3.63 16.25
N VAL A 37 12.75 3.84 17.08
CA VAL A 37 11.81 2.78 17.51
C VAL A 37 10.82 2.37 16.42
N SER A 38 10.74 3.13 15.33
CA SER A 38 9.92 2.85 14.15
C SER A 38 10.51 3.50 12.91
N GLY A 39 10.14 3.00 11.73
CA GLY A 39 10.58 3.55 10.46
C GLY A 39 10.02 2.78 9.27
N ARG A 40 9.97 3.44 8.11
CA ARG A 40 9.61 2.78 6.85
C ARG A 40 10.77 1.91 6.39
N VAL A 41 10.48 0.63 6.13
CA VAL A 41 11.35 -0.28 5.38
C VAL A 41 10.66 -0.50 4.05
N PHE A 42 11.40 -0.34 2.97
CA PHE A 42 10.91 -0.52 1.61
C PHE A 42 12.07 -0.93 0.70
N ASP A 43 11.76 -1.63 -0.36
CA ASP A 43 12.71 -2.09 -1.36
C ASP A 43 12.44 -1.51 -2.76
N GLN A 44 13.13 -2.05 -3.75
CA GLN A 44 12.98 -1.63 -5.14
C GLN A 44 11.58 -1.95 -5.69
N GLU A 45 10.92 -3.01 -5.23
CA GLU A 45 9.59 -3.41 -5.69
C GLU A 45 8.54 -2.40 -5.26
N ASP A 46 8.66 -1.82 -4.06
CA ASP A 46 7.79 -0.72 -3.61
C ASP A 46 7.82 0.48 -4.56
N LEU A 47 9.02 0.89 -4.99
CA LEU A 47 9.18 1.99 -5.96
C LEU A 47 8.67 1.62 -7.35
N ILE A 48 8.92 0.38 -7.79
CA ILE A 48 8.42 -0.13 -9.08
C ILE A 48 6.89 -0.08 -9.09
N HIS A 49 6.21 -0.57 -8.06
CA HIS A 49 4.75 -0.53 -7.97
C HIS A 49 4.19 0.90 -7.92
N LEU A 50 4.88 1.82 -7.22
CA LEU A 50 4.49 3.24 -7.18
C LEU A 50 4.54 3.87 -8.59
N VAL A 51 5.60 3.60 -9.35
CA VAL A 51 5.76 4.15 -10.70
C VAL A 51 4.84 3.45 -11.69
N ASP A 52 4.71 2.12 -11.62
CA ASP A 52 3.84 1.35 -12.51
C ASP A 52 2.37 1.76 -12.37
N SER A 53 1.89 1.98 -11.14
CA SER A 53 0.55 2.52 -10.88
C SER A 53 0.40 3.96 -11.39
N SER A 54 1.45 4.79 -11.28
CA SER A 54 1.44 6.16 -11.81
C SER A 54 1.34 6.20 -13.34
N LEU A 55 2.00 5.26 -14.04
CA LEU A 55 1.96 5.15 -15.49
C LEU A 55 0.59 4.73 -16.05
N ASP A 56 -0.29 4.17 -15.22
CA ASP A 56 -1.68 3.90 -15.61
C ASP A 56 -2.51 5.18 -15.70
N PHE A 57 -2.07 6.24 -15.02
CA PHE A 57 -2.79 7.50 -14.88
C PHE A 57 -4.24 7.34 -14.38
N TRP A 58 -4.52 6.23 -13.69
CA TRP A 58 -5.78 5.98 -13.00
C TRP A 58 -5.62 6.35 -11.53
N LEU A 59 -6.09 7.55 -11.17
CA LEU A 59 -5.75 8.18 -9.89
C LEU A 59 -6.67 7.81 -8.72
N THR A 60 -7.77 7.11 -9.00
CA THR A 60 -8.65 6.53 -7.97
C THR A 60 -8.28 5.07 -7.69
N THR A 61 -8.98 4.42 -6.77
CA THR A 61 -8.80 2.97 -6.55
C THR A 61 -8.98 2.21 -7.87
N GLY A 62 -8.09 1.26 -8.10
CA GLY A 62 -7.99 0.47 -9.33
C GLY A 62 -7.24 -0.83 -9.09
N ARG A 63 -6.55 -1.37 -10.11
CA ARG A 63 -5.98 -2.74 -10.08
C ARG A 63 -5.16 -3.08 -8.84
N TYR A 64 -4.36 -2.14 -8.32
CA TYR A 64 -3.55 -2.37 -7.13
C TYR A 64 -4.37 -2.40 -5.84
N ALA A 65 -5.41 -1.58 -5.74
CA ALA A 65 -6.30 -1.57 -4.59
C ALA A 65 -7.10 -2.88 -4.52
N GLU A 66 -7.69 -3.30 -5.65
CA GLU A 66 -8.46 -4.55 -5.76
C GLU A 66 -7.60 -5.78 -5.46
N LYS A 67 -6.38 -5.82 -6.03
CA LYS A 67 -5.41 -6.88 -5.75
C LYS A 67 -5.04 -6.92 -4.27
N PHE A 68 -4.72 -5.76 -3.69
CA PHE A 68 -4.35 -5.67 -2.28
C PHE A 68 -5.49 -6.12 -1.36
N GLU A 69 -6.72 -5.66 -1.59
CA GLU A 69 -7.89 -6.05 -0.78
C GLU A 69 -8.12 -7.57 -0.81
N SER A 70 -8.03 -8.20 -2.00
CA SER A 70 -8.19 -9.64 -2.14
C SER A 70 -7.06 -10.41 -1.44
N GLU A 71 -5.81 -10.06 -1.70
CA GLU A 71 -4.64 -10.75 -1.13
C GLU A 71 -4.56 -10.54 0.38
N PHE A 72 -4.90 -9.36 0.87
CA PHE A 72 -4.90 -9.04 2.29
C PHE A 72 -6.02 -9.77 3.05
N ALA A 73 -7.22 -9.85 2.48
CA ALA A 73 -8.30 -10.66 3.05
C ALA A 73 -7.90 -12.13 3.14
N GLN A 74 -7.29 -12.68 2.08
CA GLN A 74 -6.79 -14.06 2.05
C GLN A 74 -5.71 -14.28 3.11
N TYR A 75 -4.74 -13.36 3.21
CA TYR A 75 -3.66 -13.43 4.19
C TYR A 75 -4.18 -13.49 5.63
N LEU A 76 -5.24 -12.74 5.94
CA LEU A 76 -5.87 -12.72 7.26
C LEU A 76 -6.90 -13.85 7.49
N GLY A 77 -7.20 -14.66 6.48
CA GLY A 77 -8.28 -15.66 6.55
C GLY A 77 -9.68 -15.06 6.66
N LEU A 78 -9.88 -13.85 6.14
CA LEU A 78 -11.15 -13.13 6.13
C LEU A 78 -11.83 -13.22 4.76
N ARG A 79 -13.16 -13.01 4.74
CA ARG A 79 -13.93 -12.98 3.48
C ARG A 79 -13.74 -11.69 2.69
N HIS A 80 -13.56 -10.57 3.38
CA HIS A 80 -13.48 -9.24 2.78
C HIS A 80 -12.45 -8.38 3.53
N ALA A 81 -11.77 -7.53 2.80
CA ALA A 81 -11.00 -6.40 3.30
C ALA A 81 -11.33 -5.18 2.42
N LEU A 82 -11.37 -4.00 3.03
CA LEU A 82 -11.64 -2.74 2.35
C LEU A 82 -10.54 -1.74 2.72
N LEU A 83 -9.93 -1.11 1.73
CA LEU A 83 -8.96 -0.06 1.93
C LEU A 83 -9.64 1.24 2.35
N CYS A 84 -8.99 1.96 3.25
CA CYS A 84 -9.35 3.32 3.60
C CYS A 84 -8.09 4.13 3.87
N ASN A 85 -8.23 5.46 3.99
CA ASN A 85 -7.09 6.38 3.96
C ASN A 85 -6.24 6.40 5.25
N SER A 86 -6.67 5.75 6.34
CA SER A 86 -5.89 5.65 7.57
C SER A 86 -6.47 4.60 8.54
N GLY A 87 -5.68 4.19 9.54
CA GLY A 87 -6.17 3.34 10.64
C GLY A 87 -7.27 4.00 11.48
N SER A 88 -7.23 5.31 11.68
CA SER A 88 -8.30 6.04 12.38
C SER A 88 -9.60 6.02 11.58
N SER A 89 -9.53 6.16 10.25
CA SER A 89 -10.68 6.01 9.35
C SER A 89 -11.23 4.59 9.41
N ALA A 90 -10.37 3.57 9.49
CA ALA A 90 -10.80 2.18 9.62
C ALA A 90 -11.63 1.96 10.90
N ASN A 91 -11.16 2.49 12.05
CA ASN A 91 -11.90 2.41 13.30
C ASN A 91 -13.23 3.16 13.25
N LEU A 92 -13.23 4.36 12.66
CA LEU A 92 -14.46 5.14 12.48
C LEU A 92 -15.47 4.38 11.63
N LEU A 93 -15.05 3.88 10.45
CA LEU A 93 -15.92 3.12 9.55
C LEU A 93 -16.44 1.84 10.22
N ALA A 94 -15.60 1.11 10.94
CA ALA A 94 -15.99 -0.11 11.64
C ALA A 94 -17.08 0.18 12.70
N LEU A 95 -16.89 1.21 13.52
CA LEU A 95 -17.87 1.58 14.55
C LEU A 95 -19.16 2.13 13.93
N SER A 96 -19.05 3.03 12.95
CA SER A 96 -20.19 3.63 12.27
C SER A 96 -21.02 2.61 11.49
N ALA A 97 -20.39 1.58 10.90
CA ALA A 97 -21.13 0.51 10.24
C ALA A 97 -22.05 -0.26 11.21
N LEU A 98 -21.65 -0.39 12.47
CA LEU A 98 -22.46 -1.05 13.50
C LEU A 98 -23.66 -0.22 13.95
N THR A 99 -23.75 1.08 13.62
CA THR A 99 -24.92 1.92 13.93
C THR A 99 -25.96 1.94 12.80
N SER A 100 -25.70 1.22 11.70
CA SER A 100 -26.59 1.20 10.52
C SER A 100 -28.02 0.78 10.89
N PRO A 101 -29.06 1.49 10.37
CA PRO A 101 -30.45 1.09 10.57
C PRO A 101 -30.77 -0.30 9.98
N ASP A 102 -30.01 -0.77 8.99
CA ASP A 102 -30.18 -2.11 8.38
C ASP A 102 -29.92 -3.25 9.38
N LEU A 103 -29.24 -2.96 10.49
CA LEU A 103 -29.00 -3.93 11.56
C LEU A 103 -30.20 -4.07 12.53
N GLY A 104 -31.21 -3.21 12.42
CA GLY A 104 -32.40 -3.20 13.29
C GLY A 104 -32.03 -3.13 14.77
N GLU A 105 -32.64 -3.99 15.58
CA GLU A 105 -32.40 -4.08 17.03
C GLU A 105 -30.95 -4.45 17.41
N ARG A 106 -30.16 -5.01 16.47
CA ARG A 106 -28.76 -5.37 16.72
C ARG A 106 -27.78 -4.21 16.54
N ARG A 107 -28.25 -3.06 16.06
CA ARG A 107 -27.38 -1.91 15.85
C ARG A 107 -26.82 -1.42 17.19
N LEU A 108 -25.58 -0.97 17.18
CA LEU A 108 -24.99 -0.25 18.29
C LEU A 108 -25.73 1.09 18.47
N GLN A 109 -26.17 1.38 19.69
CA GLN A 109 -26.79 2.66 20.05
C GLN A 109 -25.68 3.58 20.61
N SER A 110 -25.61 4.80 20.09
CA SER A 110 -24.70 5.85 20.55
C SER A 110 -25.38 6.79 21.54
#